data_AF-A0AAV3QT35-F1
#
_entry.id   AF-A0AAV3QT35-F1
#
_cell.length_a   1.000
_cell.length_b   1.000
_cell.length_c   1.000
_cell.angle_alpha   90.00
_cell.angle_beta   90.00
_cell.angle_gamma   90.00
#
_symmetry.space_group_name_H-M   'P 1'
#
loop_
_entity.id
_entity.type
_entity.pdbx_description
1 polymer ?
#
loop_
_entity_poly.entity_id
_entity_poly.type
_entity_poly.pdbx_seq_one_letter_code
_entity_poly.pdbx_strand_id
1 'polypeptide(L)'
;MCQWLGIEHRFTPVCYPQYNGQVEVMDRTIFLGIKKNLLESGEKWYENLDHVLWSYQTTPSSATGETLFSLVYDTEAGKEIEHTWHGIYLKKYYV
;
A
#
# COMPACT_ATOMS: atom_id res chain seq x y z
N MET A 1 7.91 -23.39 0.07
CA MET A 1 7.20 -22.43 -0.79
C MET A 1 8.16 -21.62 -1.66
N CYS A 2 9.10 -20.84 -1.11
CA CYS A 2 10.05 -20.04 -1.91
C CYS A 2 10.87 -20.86 -2.91
N GLN A 3 11.41 -22.01 -2.47
CA GLN A 3 12.22 -22.91 -3.29
C GLN A 3 11.46 -23.51 -4.50
N TRP A 4 10.14 -23.70 -4.36
CA TRP A 4 9.26 -24.18 -5.43
C TRP A 4 8.96 -23.11 -6.49
N LEU A 5 9.07 -21.84 -6.11
CA LEU A 5 8.84 -20.69 -6.98
C LEU A 5 10.15 -20.12 -7.55
N GLY A 6 11.30 -20.74 -7.25
CA GLY A 6 12.61 -20.22 -7.64
C GLY A 6 13.02 -18.92 -6.92
N ILE A 7 12.37 -18.60 -5.79
CA ILE A 7 12.62 -17.37 -5.03
C ILE A 7 13.74 -17.61 -4.01
N GLU A 8 14.78 -16.79 -4.08
CA GLU A 8 15.85 -16.74 -3.08
C GLU A 8 15.33 -16.08 -1.80
N HIS A 9 15.37 -16.81 -0.69
CA HIS A 9 15.00 -16.26 0.61
C HIS A 9 16.22 -15.61 1.29
N ARG A 10 16.17 -14.29 1.48
CA ARG A 10 17.24 -13.52 2.14
C ARG A 10 16.83 -13.13 3.54
N PHE A 11 17.71 -13.36 4.51
CA PHE A 11 17.54 -12.94 5.90
C PHE A 11 18.37 -11.69 6.18
N THR A 12 17.78 -10.75 6.91
CA THR A 12 18.51 -9.60 7.46
C THR A 12 19.24 -10.02 8.74
N PRO A 13 20.56 -9.78 8.89
CA PRO A 13 21.27 -10.11 10.11
C PRO A 13 20.75 -9.28 11.28
N VAL A 14 20.69 -9.86 12.48
CA VAL A 14 20.23 -9.19 13.71
C VAL A 14 21.04 -7.93 14.03
N CYS A 15 22.34 -7.93 13.71
CA CYS A 15 23.23 -6.80 13.94
C CYS A 15 23.05 -5.63 12.97
N TYR A 16 22.23 -5.77 11.92
CA TYR A 16 21.99 -4.72 10.93
C TYR A 16 20.50 -4.54 10.62
N PRO A 17 19.70 -4.06 11.60
CA PRO A 17 18.26 -3.84 11.42
C PRO A 17 17.95 -2.85 10.29
N GLN A 18 18.88 -1.94 9.95
CA GLN A 18 18.71 -0.96 8.87
C GLN A 18 18.49 -1.59 7.49
N TYR A 19 18.92 -2.84 7.25
CA TYR A 19 18.63 -3.51 5.98
C TYR A 19 17.13 -3.73 5.76
N ASN A 20 16.35 -3.82 6.85
CA ASN A 20 14.89 -3.91 6.78
C ASN A 20 14.20 -2.53 6.92
N GLY A 21 14.97 -1.44 7.02
CA GLY A 21 14.44 -0.12 7.38
C GLY A 21 13.43 0.42 6.37
N GLN A 22 13.59 0.13 5.08
CA GLN A 22 12.62 0.55 4.05
C GLN A 22 11.27 -0.16 4.23
N VAL A 23 11.28 -1.46 4.53
CA VAL A 23 10.08 -2.25 4.80
C VAL A 23 9.40 -1.76 6.07
N GLU A 24 10.17 -1.48 7.13
CA GLU A 24 9.61 -0.94 8.37
C GLU A 24 8.94 0.43 8.19
N VAL A 25 9.51 1.32 7.36
CA VAL A 25 8.91 2.61 7.05
C VAL A 25 7.62 2.42 6.25
N MET A 26 7.62 1.54 5.25
CA MET A 26 6.44 1.20 4.46
C MET A 26 5.32 0.64 5.36
N ASP A 27 5.65 -0.35 6.19
CA ASP A 27 4.70 -0.99 7.10
C ASP A 27 4.07 0.05 8.03
N ARG A 28 4.87 0.96 8.61
CA ARG A 28 4.36 2.05 9.45
C ARG A 28 3.35 2.93 8.71
N THR A 29 3.63 3.31 7.47
CA THR A 29 2.71 4.13 6.66
C THR A 29 1.39 3.41 6.42
N ILE A 30 1.43 2.12 6.06
CA ILE A 30 0.23 1.30 5.85
C ILE A 30 -0.56 1.18 7.17
N PHE A 31 0.12 0.87 8.28
CA PHE A 31 -0.51 0.77 9.59
C PHE A 31 -1.15 2.08 10.04
N LEU A 32 -0.54 3.23 9.75
CA LEU A 32 -1.12 4.54 10.03
C LEU A 32 -2.39 4.79 9.22
N GLY A 33 -2.39 4.43 7.93
CA GLY A 33 -3.59 4.51 7.08
C GLY A 33 -4.73 3.64 7.61
N ILE A 34 -4.43 2.39 7.98
CA ILE A 34 -5.40 1.47 8.59
C ILE A 34 -5.94 2.04 9.90
N LYS A 35 -5.06 2.52 10.79
CA LYS A 35 -5.45 3.07 12.09
C LYS A 35 -6.36 4.29 11.92
N LYS A 36 -6.03 5.18 10.99
CA LYS A 36 -6.84 6.37 10.68
C LYS A 36 -8.23 5.95 10.19
N ASN A 37 -8.30 5.01 9.26
CA ASN A 37 -9.57 4.51 8.75
C ASN A 37 -10.41 3.83 9.85
N LEU A 38 -9.80 3.03 10.73
CA LEU A 38 -10.50 2.40 11.86
C LEU A 38 -11.09 3.44 12.82
N LEU A 39 -10.38 4.55 13.05
CA LEU A 39 -10.87 5.66 13.89
C LEU A 39 -12.00 6.45 13.23
N GLU A 40 -11.94 6.64 11.91
CA GLU A 40 -12.90 7.47 11.16
C GLU A 40 -14.19 6.73 10.79
N SER A 41 -14.08 5.46 10.37
CA SER A 41 -15.22 4.66 9.87
C SER A 41 -15.76 3.67 10.90
N GLY A 42 -14.93 3.22 11.86
CA GLY A 42 -15.26 2.11 12.75
C GLY A 42 -15.36 0.75 12.05
N GLU A 43 -15.06 0.68 10.76
CA GLU A 43 -15.09 -0.55 9.96
C GLU A 43 -13.91 -1.46 10.29
N LYS A 44 -14.03 -2.74 9.96
CA LYS A 44 -12.93 -3.68 10.20
C LYS A 44 -11.78 -3.33 9.27
N TRP A 45 -10.56 -3.41 9.79
CA TRP A 45 -9.35 -3.00 9.07
C TRP A 45 -9.19 -3.63 7.67
N TYR A 46 -9.66 -4.86 7.47
CA TYR A 46 -9.53 -5.58 6.20
C TYR A 46 -10.56 -5.14 5.15
N GLU A 47 -11.66 -4.48 5.56
CA GLU A 47 -12.70 -4.01 4.63
C GLU A 47 -12.19 -2.82 3.79
N ASN A 48 -11.30 -2.01 4.38
CA ASN A 48 -10.66 -0.84 3.77
C ASN A 48 -9.20 -1.03 3.40
N LEU A 49 -8.65 -2.24 3.51
CA LEU A 49 -7.23 -2.50 3.24
C LEU A 49 -6.85 -2.06 1.82
N ASP A 50 -7.67 -2.43 0.84
CA ASP A 50 -7.43 -2.11 -0.56
C ASP A 50 -7.45 -0.57 -0.81
N HIS A 51 -8.26 0.18 -0.06
CA HIS A 51 -8.28 1.65 -0.13
C HIS A 51 -7.01 2.28 0.46
N VAL A 52 -6.56 1.78 1.62
CA VAL A 52 -5.31 2.24 2.23
C VAL A 52 -4.13 1.95 1.28
N LEU A 53 -4.08 0.77 0.68
CA LEU A 53 -3.06 0.42 -0.31
C LEU A 53 -3.13 1.30 -1.56
N TRP A 54 -4.33 1.54 -2.09
CA TRP A 54 -4.52 2.40 -3.26
C TRP A 54 -4.02 3.82 -2.99
N SER A 55 -4.47 4.44 -1.89
CA SER A 55 -4.02 5.77 -1.50
C SER A 55 -2.50 5.84 -1.30
N TYR A 56 -1.88 4.82 -0.71
CA TYR A 56 -0.42 4.75 -0.58
C TYR A 56 0.27 4.68 -1.95
N GLN A 57 -0.31 3.96 -2.91
CA GLN A 57 0.25 3.81 -4.25
C GLN A 57 0.14 5.08 -5.10
N THR A 58 -0.96 5.82 -4.99
CA THR A 58 -1.25 6.99 -5.83
C THR A 58 -0.92 8.33 -5.19
N THR A 59 -0.55 8.37 -3.90
CA THR A 59 -0.12 9.61 -3.25
C THR A 59 1.35 9.89 -3.58
N PRO A 60 1.67 11.08 -4.11
CA PRO A 60 3.06 11.47 -4.35
C PRO A 60 3.86 11.49 -3.05
N SER A 61 5.06 10.92 -3.08
CA SER A 61 6.02 11.00 -1.98
C SER A 61 6.46 12.45 -1.77
N SER A 62 6.52 12.90 -0.52
CA SER A 62 7.02 14.24 -0.21
C SER A 62 8.51 14.42 -0.54
N ALA A 63 9.28 13.33 -0.63
CA ALA A 63 10.71 13.37 -0.90
C ALA A 63 11.04 13.47 -2.40
N THR A 64 10.32 12.73 -3.24
CA THR A 64 10.60 12.62 -4.69
C THR A 64 9.55 13.29 -5.57
N GLY A 65 8.33 13.51 -5.05
CA GLY A 65 7.19 13.99 -5.82
C GLY A 65 6.56 12.93 -6.73
N GLU A 66 7.09 11.70 -6.72
CA GLU A 66 6.62 10.58 -7.53
C GLU A 66 5.68 9.67 -6.72
N THR A 67 4.77 8.99 -7.40
CA THR A 67 3.86 8.00 -6.80
C THR A 67 4.50 6.61 -6.85
N LEU A 68 4.14 5.71 -5.92
CA LEU A 68 4.63 4.33 -6.00
C LEU A 68 4.13 3.65 -7.28
N PHE A 69 2.94 4.03 -7.74
CA PHE A 69 2.36 3.55 -8.99
C PHE A 69 3.23 3.94 -10.19
N SER A 70 3.66 5.21 -10.29
CA SER A 70 4.52 5.63 -11.39
C SER A 70 5.91 5.02 -11.36
N LEU A 71 6.45 4.72 -10.19
CA LEU A 71 7.71 3.98 -10.06
C LEU A 71 7.64 2.52 -10.55
N VAL A 72 6.46 1.89 -10.52
CA VAL A 72 6.27 0.49 -10.93
C VAL A 72 5.86 0.38 -12.39
N TYR A 73 5.02 1.30 -12.86
CA TYR A 73 4.41 1.22 -14.19
C TYR A 73 4.94 2.26 -15.18
N ASP A 74 5.93 3.07 -14.77
CA ASP A 74 6.50 4.18 -15.55
C ASP A 74 5.44 5.19 -16.05
N THR A 75 4.28 5.25 -15.38
CA THR A 75 3.16 6.12 -15.73
C THR A 75 2.30 6.43 -14.51
N GLU A 76 1.71 7.61 -14.45
CA GLU A 76 0.82 7.99 -13.35
C GLU A 76 -0.53 7.27 -13.42
N ALA A 77 -1.14 7.06 -12.24
CA ALA A 77 -2.48 6.50 -12.17
C ALA A 77 -3.47 7.44 -12.87
N GLY A 78 -4.05 6.98 -13.98
CA GLY A 78 -5.06 7.75 -14.70
C GLY A 78 -6.33 7.94 -13.89
N LYS A 79 -7.01 9.08 -14.06
CA LYS A 79 -8.32 9.38 -13.44
C LYS A 79 -9.35 8.26 -13.67
N GLU A 80 -9.27 7.57 -14.80
CA GLU A 80 -10.18 6.47 -15.13
C GLU A 80 -10.01 5.28 -14.17
N ILE A 81 -8.77 4.98 -13.77
CA ILE A 81 -8.47 3.92 -12.80
C ILE A 81 -8.93 4.34 -11.40
N GLU A 82 -8.68 5.60 -11.01
CA GLU A 82 -9.16 6.14 -9.73
C GLU A 82 -10.69 6.14 -9.61
N HIS A 83 -11.41 6.56 -10.66
CA HIS A 83 -12.87 6.53 -10.71
C HIS A 83 -13.41 5.09 -10.72
N THR A 84 -12.73 4.17 -11.39
CA THR A 84 -13.13 2.75 -11.41
C THR A 84 -12.98 2.13 -10.03
N TRP A 85 -11.87 2.37 -9.33
CA TRP A 85 -11.69 1.93 -7.95
C TRP A 85 -12.75 2.55 -7.03
N HIS A 86 -12.90 3.87 -7.01
CA HIS A 86 -13.94 4.54 -6.22
C HIS A 86 -15.35 4.00 -6.52
N GLY A 87 -15.67 3.74 -7.79
CA GLY A 87 -16.96 3.20 -8.21
C GLY A 87 -17.20 1.75 -7.78
N ILE A 88 -16.17 0.89 -7.78
CA ILE A 88 -16.24 -0.48 -7.25
C ILE A 88 -16.46 -0.46 -5.74
N TYR A 89 -15.76 0.42 -5.00
CA TYR A 89 -15.94 0.54 -3.55
C TYR A 89 -17.31 1.03 -3.16
N LEU A 90 -17.79 2.14 -3.73
CA LEU A 90 -19.11 2.66 -3.38
C LEU A 90 -20.22 1.62 -3.64
N LYS A 91 -20.08 0.80 -4.69
CA LYS A 91 -21.00 -0.31 -4.94
C LYS A 91 -20.92 -1.45 -3.91
N LYS A 92 -19.77 -1.67 -3.26
CA LYS A 92 -19.58 -2.70 -2.23
C LYS A 92 -20.19 -2.30 -0.88
N TYR A 93 -20.34 -1.01 -0.61
CA TYR A 93 -20.85 -0.48 0.66
C TYR A 93 -22.31 0.02 0.63
N TYR A 94 -22.86 0.27 -0.56
CA TYR A 94 -24.21 0.82 -0.74
C TYR A 94 -25.15 -0.07 -1.58
N VAL A 95 -24.78 -1.33 -1.85
CA VAL A 95 -25.65 -2.38 -2.45
C VAL A 95 -25.65 -3.58 -1.51
#